data_AF-A0A813JL06-F1
#
_entry.id   AF-A0A813JL06-F1
#
_cell.length_a   1.000
_cell.length_b   1.000
_cell.length_c   1.000
_cell.angle_alpha   90.00
_cell.angle_beta   90.00
_cell.angle_gamma   90.00
#
_symmetry.space_group_name_H-M   'P 1'
#
loop_
_entity.id
_entity.type
_entity.pdbx_description
1 polymer ?
#
loop_
_entity_poly.entity_id
_entity_poly.type
_entity_poly.pdbx_seq_one_letter_code
_entity_poly.pdbx_strand_id
1 'polypeptide(L)'
;MSSGMKCRLLATLLLSIKDVAVAAQGSSKESAERDPGAWLLSHSSANSAWRHFLTDAGWAAAALLALTAVAVAVGLLIRHYRQAQGARAARALLGVSGPTASSRAAQLLMGGPGDMTPEQADSSCIISNSTPSRSRTASTVDPWTGERRRSLGSSEPSLATSPVVPRIARILHPALATCCTGLLLVADLSVTASVKAKVDGIEPGEQYSGSLATLTLVPATKDAWESGAVATAILLGLLNGVWPLLQLSLLLVAWLVPGRWLRPSARGTLLRLLASMGKCSLSFPWLVTIWAGICQLKRHRPDGVSADLRLTLDSGLFTFLAAAMLTNSLGYLADRYHSRAVSSPCPRALS
;
A
#
# COMPACT_ATOMS: atom_id res chain seq x y z
N MET A 1 -1.20 2.25 19.22
CA MET A 1 -2.60 1.83 18.96
C MET A 1 -2.77 0.38 19.38
N SER A 2 -3.60 0.13 20.39
CA SER A 2 -3.79 -1.18 21.03
C SER A 2 -4.42 -2.20 20.08
N SER A 3 -3.93 -3.44 20.11
CA SER A 3 -4.44 -4.60 19.35
C SER A 3 -5.95 -4.81 19.54
N GLY A 4 -6.51 -4.38 20.69
CA GLY A 4 -7.95 -4.45 20.96
C GLY A 4 -8.81 -3.56 20.06
N MET A 5 -8.26 -2.46 19.52
CA MET A 5 -9.01 -1.56 18.64
C MET A 5 -9.21 -2.15 17.24
N LYS A 6 -8.27 -2.98 16.78
CA LYS A 6 -8.35 -3.68 15.49
C LYS A 6 -9.40 -4.79 15.52
N CYS A 7 -9.47 -5.56 16.60
CA CYS A 7 -10.50 -6.61 16.75
C CYS A 7 -11.91 -6.02 16.87
N ARG A 8 -12.07 -4.89 17.57
CA ARG A 8 -13.37 -4.21 17.67
C ARG A 8 -13.83 -3.69 16.31
N LEU A 9 -12.96 -3.01 15.56
CA LEU A 9 -13.31 -2.50 14.24
C LEU A 9 -13.71 -3.64 13.28
N LEU A 10 -13.00 -4.77 13.34
CA LEU A 10 -13.26 -5.93 12.48
C LEU A 10 -14.55 -6.64 12.89
N ALA A 11 -14.85 -6.75 14.18
CA ALA A 11 -16.12 -7.27 14.68
C ALA A 11 -17.31 -6.37 14.30
N THR A 12 -17.16 -5.04 14.42
CA THR A 12 -18.20 -4.07 14.00
C THR A 12 -18.41 -4.12 12.49
N LEU A 13 -17.35 -4.29 11.70
CA LEU A 13 -17.44 -4.42 10.25
C LEU A 13 -18.15 -5.73 9.86
N LEU A 14 -17.83 -6.85 10.52
CA LEU A 14 -18.48 -8.14 10.27
C LEU A 14 -19.96 -8.16 10.69
N LEU A 15 -20.31 -7.50 11.79
CA LEU A 15 -21.71 -7.34 12.20
C LEU A 15 -22.47 -6.44 11.22
N SER A 16 -21.87 -5.33 10.79
CA SER A 16 -22.47 -4.45 9.78
C SER A 16 -22.68 -5.15 8.44
N ILE A 17 -21.73 -6.00 8.00
CA ILE A 17 -21.88 -6.80 6.78
C ILE A 17 -23.03 -7.82 6.93
N LYS A 18 -23.18 -8.45 8.10
CA LYS A 18 -24.28 -9.38 8.38
C LYS A 18 -25.64 -8.68 8.32
N ASP A 19 -25.75 -7.51 8.93
CA ASP A 19 -27.00 -6.74 8.96
C ASP A 19 -27.37 -6.20 7.56
N VAL A 20 -26.38 -5.76 6.78
CA VAL A 20 -26.58 -5.35 5.38
C VAL A 20 -26.99 -6.54 4.51
N ALA A 21 -26.41 -7.73 4.70
CA ALA A 21 -26.77 -8.93 3.96
C ALA A 21 -28.21 -9.42 4.28
N VAL A 22 -28.62 -9.32 5.56
CA VAL A 22 -29.98 -9.67 6.00
C VAL A 22 -31.00 -8.63 5.49
N ALA A 23 -30.66 -7.34 5.52
CA ALA A 23 -31.51 -6.28 4.99
C ALA A 23 -31.68 -6.36 3.46
N ALA A 24 -30.61 -6.69 2.72
CA ALA A 24 -30.66 -6.89 1.27
C ALA A 24 -31.54 -8.10 0.89
N GLN A 25 -31.51 -9.18 1.67
CA GLN A 25 -32.38 -10.35 1.46
C GLN A 25 -33.86 -10.07 1.79
N GLY A 26 -34.14 -9.24 2.78
CA GLY A 26 -35.51 -8.84 3.14
C GLY A 26 -36.15 -7.92 2.08
N SER A 27 -35.41 -6.90 1.63
CA SER A 27 -35.92 -5.90 0.69
C SER A 27 -36.17 -6.46 -0.72
N SER A 28 -35.34 -7.39 -1.19
CA SER A 28 -35.50 -8.03 -2.50
C SER A 28 -36.73 -8.94 -2.57
N LYS A 29 -37.09 -9.61 -1.48
CA LYS A 29 -38.31 -10.45 -1.42
C LYS A 29 -39.59 -9.64 -1.40
N GLU A 30 -39.63 -8.55 -0.64
CA GLU A 30 -40.85 -7.78 -0.43
C GLU A 30 -41.20 -6.84 -1.61
N SER A 31 -40.20 -6.41 -2.39
CA SER A 31 -40.42 -5.60 -3.60
C SER A 31 -40.72 -6.42 -4.86
N ALA A 32 -40.24 -7.67 -4.95
CA ALA A 32 -40.54 -8.56 -6.07
C ALA A 32 -42.00 -9.05 -6.07
N GLU A 33 -42.65 -9.05 -4.91
CA GLU A 33 -44.02 -9.54 -4.74
C GLU A 33 -45.09 -8.45 -4.93
N ARG A 34 -44.70 -7.16 -4.88
CA ARG A 34 -45.67 -6.05 -4.81
C ARG A 34 -45.97 -5.34 -6.13
N ASP A 35 -45.00 -5.19 -7.03
CA ASP A 35 -45.26 -4.69 -8.39
C ASP A 35 -44.01 -4.85 -9.30
N PRO A 36 -43.94 -5.87 -10.18
CA PRO A 36 -42.75 -6.14 -10.99
C PRO A 36 -42.44 -5.04 -12.03
N GLY A 37 -43.39 -4.15 -12.34
CA GLY A 37 -43.23 -3.09 -13.35
C GLY A 37 -42.62 -1.78 -12.82
N ALA A 38 -42.83 -1.43 -11.54
CA ALA A 38 -42.42 -0.14 -10.99
C ALA A 38 -40.91 -0.02 -10.71
N TRP A 39 -40.23 -1.16 -10.50
CA TRP A 39 -38.79 -1.20 -10.21
C TRP A 39 -37.92 -0.74 -11.40
N LEU A 40 -38.39 -0.96 -12.63
CA LEU A 40 -37.67 -0.64 -13.86
C LEU A 40 -37.58 0.86 -14.16
N LEU A 41 -38.53 1.68 -13.68
CA LEU A 41 -38.62 3.09 -14.05
C LEU A 41 -37.85 4.03 -13.10
N SER A 42 -37.64 3.64 -11.83
CA SER A 42 -36.95 4.46 -10.82
C SER A 42 -35.41 4.46 -10.97
N HIS A 43 -34.83 3.43 -11.59
CA HIS A 43 -33.36 3.28 -11.73
C HIS A 43 -32.75 3.93 -12.98
N SER A 44 -33.51 4.63 -13.83
CA SER A 44 -33.01 5.05 -15.15
C SER A 44 -32.24 6.39 -15.17
N SER A 45 -32.49 7.31 -14.23
CA SER A 45 -31.98 8.69 -14.32
C SER A 45 -30.55 8.90 -13.77
N ALA A 46 -30.17 8.24 -12.66
CA ALA A 46 -28.83 8.36 -12.07
C ALA A 46 -27.77 7.40 -12.69
N ASN A 47 -28.22 6.49 -13.56
CA ASN A 47 -27.40 5.41 -14.10
C ASN A 47 -26.68 5.74 -15.41
N SER A 48 -27.04 6.82 -16.12
CA SER A 48 -26.53 7.08 -17.47
C SER A 48 -25.07 7.53 -17.51
N ALA A 49 -24.65 8.41 -16.58
CA ALA A 49 -23.28 8.92 -16.54
C ALA A 49 -22.26 7.86 -16.08
N TRP A 50 -22.65 6.96 -15.16
CA TRP A 50 -21.78 5.93 -14.62
C TRP A 50 -21.73 4.65 -15.48
N ARG A 51 -22.79 4.36 -16.25
CA ARG A 51 -22.76 3.26 -17.23
C ARG A 51 -21.63 3.43 -18.24
N HIS A 52 -21.40 4.65 -18.75
CA HIS A 52 -20.27 4.92 -19.65
C HIS A 52 -18.88 4.78 -19.01
N PHE A 53 -18.76 4.98 -17.69
CA PHE A 53 -17.50 4.78 -16.97
C PHE A 53 -17.20 3.30 -16.71
N LEU A 54 -18.24 2.47 -16.55
CA LEU A 54 -18.14 1.05 -16.19
C LEU A 54 -18.21 0.08 -17.39
N THR A 55 -18.73 0.50 -18.55
CA THR A 55 -18.77 -0.34 -19.75
C THR A 55 -17.45 -0.28 -20.51
N ASP A 56 -16.61 -1.28 -20.23
CA ASP A 56 -15.55 -1.89 -21.04
C ASP A 56 -14.24 -1.13 -21.30
N ALA A 57 -14.23 0.21 -21.35
CA ALA A 57 -12.99 0.96 -21.62
C ALA A 57 -12.44 1.73 -20.41
N GLY A 58 -13.31 2.21 -19.50
CA GLY A 58 -12.92 3.16 -18.45
C GLY A 58 -11.98 2.58 -17.41
N TRP A 59 -12.27 1.40 -16.87
CA TRP A 59 -11.44 0.76 -15.85
C TRP A 59 -10.14 0.20 -16.44
N ALA A 60 -10.19 -0.36 -17.65
CA ALA A 60 -9.01 -0.85 -18.36
C ALA A 60 -8.09 0.32 -18.74
N ALA A 61 -8.64 1.44 -19.22
CA ALA A 61 -7.90 2.67 -19.47
C ALA A 61 -7.35 3.27 -18.18
N ALA A 62 -8.11 3.28 -17.07
CA ALA A 62 -7.62 3.77 -15.78
C ALA A 62 -6.50 2.89 -15.22
N ALA A 63 -6.62 1.57 -15.33
CA ALA A 63 -5.57 0.62 -14.94
C ALA A 63 -4.34 0.76 -15.84
N LEU A 64 -4.51 0.87 -17.16
CA LEU A 64 -3.43 1.12 -18.11
C LEU A 64 -2.78 2.48 -17.88
N LEU A 65 -3.55 3.53 -17.55
CA LEU A 65 -3.05 4.85 -17.19
C LEU A 65 -2.27 4.81 -15.88
N ALA A 66 -2.74 4.06 -14.88
CA ALA A 66 -2.01 3.85 -13.64
C ALA A 66 -0.71 3.09 -13.89
N LEU A 67 -0.75 2.00 -14.68
CA LEU A 67 0.42 1.22 -15.05
C LEU A 67 1.42 2.03 -15.89
N THR A 68 0.95 2.81 -16.86
CA THR A 68 1.80 3.68 -17.67
C THR A 68 2.34 4.83 -16.84
N ALA A 69 1.57 5.42 -15.94
CA ALA A 69 2.07 6.44 -15.01
C ALA A 69 3.15 5.86 -14.09
N VAL A 70 2.97 4.64 -13.57
CA VAL A 70 3.98 3.93 -12.78
C VAL A 70 5.21 3.62 -13.64
N ALA A 71 5.04 3.08 -14.86
CA ALA A 71 6.13 2.76 -15.77
C ALA A 71 6.91 4.01 -16.21
N VAL A 72 6.22 5.12 -16.50
CA VAL A 72 6.81 6.42 -16.82
C VAL A 72 7.53 6.99 -15.60
N ALA A 73 6.93 6.94 -14.42
CA ALA A 73 7.58 7.39 -13.19
C ALA A 73 8.87 6.59 -12.92
N VAL A 74 8.82 5.27 -13.06
CA VAL A 74 9.98 4.38 -12.95
C VAL A 74 11.02 4.70 -14.01
N GLY A 75 10.63 4.90 -15.27
CA GLY A 75 11.52 5.26 -16.38
C GLY A 75 12.20 6.62 -16.17
N LEU A 76 11.47 7.63 -15.73
CA LEU A 76 12.00 8.95 -15.37
C LEU A 76 12.96 8.86 -14.19
N LEU A 77 12.65 8.03 -13.20
CA LEU A 77 13.54 7.77 -12.07
C LEU A 77 14.83 7.06 -12.51
N ILE A 78 14.77 6.08 -13.41
CA ILE A 78 15.94 5.41 -13.99
C ILE A 78 16.79 6.42 -14.78
N ARG A 79 16.16 7.26 -15.61
CA ARG A 79 16.86 8.29 -16.39
C ARG A 79 17.56 9.30 -15.48
N HIS A 80 16.86 9.80 -14.47
CA HIS A 80 17.42 10.74 -13.51
C HIS A 80 18.53 10.10 -12.65
N TYR A 81 18.42 8.80 -12.36
CA TYR A 81 19.47 8.03 -11.69
C TYR A 81 20.73 7.90 -12.54
N ARG A 82 20.58 7.58 -13.84
CA ARG A 82 21.71 7.52 -14.79
C ARG A 82 22.39 8.88 -14.93
N GLN A 83 21.63 9.96 -15.00
CA GLN A 83 22.19 11.32 -15.06
C GLN A 83 22.98 11.68 -13.79
N ALA A 84 22.45 11.32 -12.61
CA ALA A 84 23.14 11.56 -11.34
C ALA A 84 24.44 10.72 -11.21
N GLN A 85 24.46 9.50 -11.75
CA GLN A 85 25.64 8.65 -11.82
C GLN A 85 26.71 9.26 -12.77
N GLY A 86 26.31 9.69 -13.97
CA GLY A 86 27.20 10.32 -14.94
C GLY A 86 27.85 11.60 -14.40
N ALA A 87 27.10 12.44 -13.70
CA ALA A 87 27.64 13.66 -13.10
C ALA A 87 28.69 13.39 -12.01
N ARG A 88 28.55 12.28 -11.26
CA ARG A 88 29.55 11.89 -10.24
C ARG A 88 30.81 11.30 -10.89
N ALA A 89 30.65 10.47 -11.93
CA ALA A 89 31.79 9.93 -12.68
C ALA A 89 32.58 11.06 -13.37
N ALA A 90 31.89 12.03 -13.98
CA ALA A 90 32.53 13.19 -14.60
C ALA A 90 33.31 14.05 -13.58
N ARG A 91 32.76 14.30 -12.38
CA ARG A 91 33.48 15.01 -11.32
C ARG A 91 34.70 14.26 -10.80
N ALA A 92 34.63 12.93 -10.72
CA ALA A 92 35.77 12.11 -10.32
C ALA A 92 36.90 12.16 -11.36
N LEU A 93 36.56 12.13 -12.66
CA LEU A 93 37.53 12.24 -13.75
C LEU A 93 38.17 13.62 -13.85
N LEU A 94 37.42 14.69 -13.58
CA LEU A 94 37.93 16.06 -13.62
C LEU A 94 38.86 16.41 -12.46
N GLY A 95 39.10 15.50 -11.50
CA GLY A 95 40.01 15.74 -10.38
C GLY A 95 39.64 16.93 -9.50
N VAL A 96 38.41 17.47 -9.64
CA VAL A 96 37.90 18.59 -8.84
C VAL A 96 37.58 18.05 -7.46
N SER A 97 38.64 17.90 -6.69
CA SER A 97 38.62 17.81 -5.24
C SER A 97 37.92 19.07 -4.76
N GLY A 98 36.66 18.97 -4.33
CA GLY A 98 35.96 20.11 -3.74
C GLY A 98 36.83 20.72 -2.64
N PRO A 99 36.78 22.05 -2.41
CA PRO A 99 37.68 22.74 -1.49
C PRO A 99 37.63 22.01 -0.15
N THR A 100 38.75 21.34 0.16
CA THR A 100 38.91 20.60 1.41
C THR A 100 38.70 21.59 2.54
N ALA A 101 37.93 21.20 3.55
CA ALA A 101 37.67 22.03 4.73
C ALA A 101 38.97 22.51 5.41
N SER A 102 40.09 21.83 5.15
CA SER A 102 41.46 22.25 5.47
C SER A 102 41.82 23.65 4.95
N SER A 103 41.37 24.06 3.76
CA SER A 103 41.68 25.39 3.22
C SER A 103 40.92 26.53 3.89
N ARG A 104 39.78 26.26 4.56
CA ARG A 104 39.05 27.25 5.37
C ARG A 104 39.61 27.36 6.79
N ALA A 105 40.16 26.28 7.35
CA ALA A 105 40.88 26.35 8.62
C ALA A 105 42.20 27.14 8.48
N ALA A 106 42.89 27.01 7.35
CA ALA A 106 44.10 27.79 7.06
C ALA A 106 43.82 29.29 6.87
N GLN A 107 42.65 29.68 6.32
CA GLN A 107 42.27 31.09 6.20
C GLN A 107 41.83 31.74 7.52
N LEU A 108 41.40 30.95 8.52
CA LEU A 108 41.06 31.45 9.85
C LEU A 108 42.28 31.58 10.79
N LEU A 109 43.43 30.96 10.45
CA LEU A 109 44.68 31.03 11.21
C LEU A 109 45.65 32.12 10.72
N MET A 110 45.32 32.85 9.65
CA MET A 110 46.13 33.96 9.11
C MET A 110 45.61 35.35 9.52
N GLY A 111 44.69 35.43 10.49
CA GLY A 111 44.35 36.69 11.15
C GLY A 111 45.43 37.06 12.15
N GLY A 112 46.21 38.10 11.82
CA GLY A 112 47.46 38.46 12.47
C GLY A 112 47.40 38.96 13.92
N PRO A 113 48.58 39.16 14.54
CA PRO A 113 48.75 39.57 15.92
C PRO A 113 48.53 41.08 16.09
N GLY A 114 47.59 41.47 16.94
CA GLY A 114 47.40 42.84 17.42
C GLY A 114 47.63 42.89 18.92
N ASP A 115 48.59 43.73 19.30
CA ASP A 115 49.11 44.09 20.63
C ASP A 115 48.30 43.69 21.88
N MET A 116 48.99 43.02 22.80
CA MET A 116 48.66 42.97 24.22
C MET A 116 49.49 44.02 24.98
N THR A 117 48.82 44.99 25.59
CA THR A 117 49.36 45.78 26.69
C THR A 117 49.05 45.09 28.03
N PRO A 118 49.95 45.11 29.02
CA PRO A 118 49.67 44.61 30.36
C PRO A 118 49.40 45.79 31.30
N GLU A 119 48.18 45.90 31.84
CA GLU A 119 47.98 46.71 33.05
C GLU A 119 46.90 46.10 33.95
N GLN A 120 47.42 45.56 35.06
CA GLN A 120 46.90 45.50 36.42
C GLN A 120 45.42 45.83 36.72
N ALA A 121 44.84 44.85 37.40
CA ALA A 121 44.27 44.95 38.75
C ALA A 121 42.77 45.25 38.93
N ASP A 122 42.27 44.48 39.89
CA ASP A 122 41.15 44.73 40.80
C ASP A 122 39.73 44.33 40.40
N SER A 123 39.32 43.24 41.05
CA SER A 123 38.21 43.24 42.01
C SER A 123 36.86 43.73 41.50
N SER A 124 35.99 42.80 41.12
CA SER A 124 34.68 42.66 41.76
C SER A 124 33.93 41.42 41.28
N CYS A 125 33.53 40.59 42.26
CA CYS A 125 32.45 39.64 42.12
C CYS A 125 31.18 40.35 41.63
N ILE A 126 30.79 40.11 40.38
CA ILE A 126 29.41 40.32 39.94
C ILE A 126 28.91 38.98 39.41
N ILE A 127 27.98 38.40 40.17
CA ILE A 127 27.09 37.32 39.76
C ILE A 127 26.30 37.84 38.56
N SER A 128 26.85 37.62 37.36
CA SER A 128 26.14 37.84 36.11
C SER A 128 25.32 36.57 35.86
N ASN A 129 24.04 36.67 36.22
CA ASN A 129 22.98 35.81 35.69
C ASN A 129 22.99 35.90 34.16
N SER A 130 23.86 35.12 33.54
CA SER A 130 23.80 34.83 32.11
C SER A 130 22.63 33.88 31.91
N THR A 131 21.47 34.47 31.64
CA THR A 131 20.31 33.77 31.09
C THR A 131 20.81 32.93 29.92
N PRO A 132 20.77 31.59 29.99
CA PRO A 132 21.08 30.80 28.81
C PRO A 132 19.97 31.13 27.81
N SER A 133 20.33 31.86 26.75
CA SER A 133 19.52 32.03 25.56
C SER A 133 19.33 30.66 24.94
N ARG A 134 18.40 29.93 25.54
CA ARG A 134 17.97 28.58 25.24
C ARG A 134 17.22 28.69 23.93
N SER A 135 17.97 28.76 22.82
CA SER A 135 17.51 28.42 21.49
C SER A 135 17.13 26.95 21.51
N ARG A 136 15.95 26.70 22.08
CA ARG A 136 15.29 25.42 22.24
C ARG A 136 14.88 25.01 20.83
N THR A 137 15.85 24.53 20.05
CA THR A 137 15.56 23.70 18.88
C THR A 137 14.82 22.50 19.45
N ALA A 138 13.50 22.51 19.27
CA ALA A 138 12.60 21.54 19.88
C ALA A 138 13.01 20.15 19.39
N SER A 139 13.71 19.40 20.23
CA SER A 139 14.01 18.00 19.97
C SER A 139 12.68 17.24 20.01
N THR A 140 12.07 17.01 18.86
CA THR A 140 10.86 16.19 18.75
C THR A 140 11.25 14.76 19.09
N VAL A 141 10.78 14.28 20.24
CA VAL A 141 10.90 12.87 20.64
C VAL A 141 9.93 12.07 19.79
N ASP A 142 10.41 11.00 19.14
CA ASP A 142 9.58 10.15 18.30
C ASP A 142 8.56 9.40 19.19
N PRO A 143 7.24 9.61 19.04
CA PRO A 143 6.23 9.09 19.99
C PRO A 143 6.14 7.56 20.00
N TRP A 144 6.70 6.88 19.00
CA TRP A 144 6.66 5.42 18.88
C TRP A 144 7.87 4.72 19.51
N THR A 145 9.02 5.37 19.60
CA THR A 145 10.27 4.73 20.08
C THR A 145 10.89 5.45 21.28
N GLY A 146 10.47 6.68 21.60
CA GLY A 146 11.05 7.47 22.69
C GLY A 146 12.47 8.00 22.40
N GLU A 147 13.04 7.71 21.23
CA GLU A 147 14.39 8.13 20.86
C GLU A 147 14.45 9.60 20.42
N ARG A 148 15.48 10.31 20.91
CA ARG A 148 15.72 11.73 20.63
C ARG A 148 16.53 11.87 19.33
N ARG A 149 15.84 12.08 18.20
CA ARG A 149 16.49 12.24 16.87
C ARG A 149 17.11 13.63 16.72
N ARG A 150 18.38 13.71 16.32
CA ARG A 150 18.98 14.95 15.83
C ARG A 150 18.49 15.20 14.41
N SER A 151 17.91 16.38 14.17
CA SER A 151 17.54 16.84 12.83
C SER A 151 18.79 17.19 12.05
N LEU A 152 19.45 16.19 11.46
CA LEU A 152 20.49 16.42 10.47
C LEU A 152 19.81 16.98 9.21
N GLY A 153 20.01 18.28 8.93
CA GLY A 153 19.48 18.98 7.76
C GLY A 153 20.09 18.54 6.43
N SER A 154 20.75 17.37 6.37
CA SER A 154 21.27 16.82 5.13
C SER A 154 20.17 16.08 4.38
N SER A 155 20.06 16.35 3.07
CA SER A 155 19.13 15.67 2.17
C SER A 155 19.45 14.17 2.15
N GLU A 156 18.67 13.38 2.90
CA GLU A 156 18.89 11.93 2.94
C GLU A 156 18.63 11.31 1.56
N PRO A 157 19.51 10.41 1.09
CA PRO A 157 19.29 9.68 -0.16
C PRO A 157 18.03 8.81 -0.10
N SER A 158 17.47 8.48 -1.26
CA SER A 158 16.40 7.48 -1.35
C SER A 158 16.88 6.11 -0.88
N LEU A 159 15.96 5.22 -0.49
CA LEU A 159 16.29 3.85 -0.09
C LEU A 159 17.03 3.10 -1.22
N ALA A 160 16.56 3.28 -2.45
CA ALA A 160 17.19 2.73 -3.65
C ALA A 160 18.64 3.20 -3.87
N THR A 161 19.06 4.31 -3.27
CA THR A 161 20.43 4.85 -3.40
C THR A 161 21.26 4.75 -2.12
N SER A 162 20.66 4.24 -1.04
CA SER A 162 21.35 4.08 0.23
C SER A 162 22.47 3.02 0.13
N PRO A 163 23.68 3.32 0.64
CA PRO A 163 24.79 2.36 0.66
C PRO A 163 24.46 1.12 1.50
N VAL A 164 23.54 1.22 2.46
CA VAL A 164 23.09 0.12 3.34
C VAL A 164 22.30 -0.95 2.58
N VAL A 165 21.67 -0.58 1.46
CA VAL A 165 20.88 -1.51 0.65
C VAL A 165 21.81 -2.19 -0.37
N PRO A 166 21.88 -3.54 -0.41
CA PRO A 166 22.74 -4.25 -1.36
C PRO A 166 22.27 -4.00 -2.80
N ARG A 167 23.21 -4.01 -3.75
CA ARG A 167 22.94 -3.66 -5.16
C ARG A 167 21.82 -4.51 -5.78
N ILE A 168 21.77 -5.80 -5.46
CA ILE A 168 20.73 -6.72 -5.95
C ILE A 168 19.34 -6.27 -5.46
N ALA A 169 19.19 -5.97 -4.17
CA ALA A 169 17.90 -5.54 -3.61
C ALA A 169 17.40 -4.21 -4.21
N ARG A 170 18.30 -3.31 -4.62
CA ARG A 170 17.91 -2.03 -5.27
C ARG A 170 17.16 -2.23 -6.57
N ILE A 171 17.53 -3.25 -7.35
CA ILE A 171 16.92 -3.57 -8.65
C ILE A 171 15.77 -4.55 -8.45
N LEU A 172 15.98 -5.58 -7.62
CA LEU A 172 15.02 -6.65 -7.41
C LEU A 172 13.73 -6.16 -6.76
N HIS A 173 13.81 -5.23 -5.78
CA HIS A 173 12.62 -4.74 -5.08
C HIS A 173 11.60 -4.05 -5.99
N PRO A 174 11.95 -3.02 -6.79
CA PRO A 174 10.99 -2.41 -7.71
C PRO A 174 10.55 -3.37 -8.81
N ALA A 175 11.43 -4.24 -9.32
CA ALA A 175 11.06 -5.23 -10.32
C ALA A 175 10.00 -6.23 -9.80
N LEU A 176 10.19 -6.76 -8.59
CA LEU A 176 9.22 -7.63 -7.94
C LEU A 176 7.92 -6.89 -7.61
N ALA A 177 7.98 -5.64 -7.17
CA ALA A 177 6.77 -4.84 -6.93
C ALA A 177 5.95 -4.65 -8.21
N THR A 178 6.59 -4.33 -9.34
CA THR A 178 5.92 -4.24 -10.65
C THR A 178 5.37 -5.60 -11.10
N CYS A 179 6.11 -6.69 -10.89
CA CYS A 179 5.61 -8.05 -11.16
C CYS A 179 4.37 -8.38 -10.32
N CYS A 180 4.36 -8.05 -9.02
CA CYS A 180 3.18 -8.21 -8.15
C CYS A 180 1.98 -7.42 -8.67
N THR A 181 2.19 -6.22 -9.21
CA THR A 181 1.10 -5.43 -9.82
C THR A 181 0.48 -6.19 -10.98
N GLY A 182 1.30 -6.77 -11.86
CA GLY A 182 0.81 -7.61 -12.96
C GLY A 182 0.05 -8.84 -12.46
N LEU A 183 0.57 -9.54 -11.44
CA LEU A 183 -0.09 -10.71 -10.86
C LEU A 183 -1.43 -10.38 -10.22
N LEU A 184 -1.54 -9.26 -9.50
CA LEU A 184 -2.80 -8.81 -8.91
C LEU A 184 -3.84 -8.48 -9.99
N LEU A 185 -3.42 -7.78 -11.05
CA LEU A 185 -4.32 -7.49 -12.18
C LEU A 185 -4.78 -8.77 -12.87
N VAL A 186 -3.88 -9.71 -13.15
CA VAL A 186 -4.25 -11.00 -13.73
C VAL A 186 -5.20 -11.75 -12.81
N ALA A 187 -4.98 -11.72 -11.50
CA ALA A 187 -5.85 -12.37 -10.52
C ALA A 187 -7.24 -11.73 -10.46
N ASP A 188 -7.35 -10.40 -10.49
CA ASP A 188 -8.62 -9.67 -10.46
C ASP A 188 -9.47 -9.88 -11.73
N LEU A 189 -8.81 -10.16 -12.85
CA LEU A 189 -9.44 -10.49 -14.13
C LEU A 189 -9.75 -11.98 -14.29
N SER A 190 -9.11 -12.83 -13.49
CA SER A 190 -9.31 -14.27 -13.53
C SER A 190 -10.56 -14.67 -12.75
N VAL A 191 -11.07 -15.86 -13.05
CA VAL A 191 -12.13 -16.47 -12.24
C VAL A 191 -11.54 -16.85 -10.88
N THR A 192 -12.18 -16.36 -9.81
CA THR A 192 -11.75 -16.59 -8.43
C THR A 192 -12.42 -17.84 -7.86
N ALA A 193 -13.70 -18.02 -8.17
CA ALA A 193 -14.44 -19.21 -7.80
C ALA A 193 -15.55 -19.51 -8.80
N SER A 194 -15.95 -20.77 -8.91
CA SER A 194 -17.06 -21.21 -9.74
C SER A 194 -18.05 -22.03 -8.91
N VAL A 195 -19.34 -21.73 -9.04
CA VAL A 195 -20.44 -22.51 -8.46
C VAL A 195 -20.82 -23.59 -9.47
N LYS A 196 -20.52 -24.85 -9.17
CA LYS A 196 -20.97 -26.00 -9.96
C LYS A 196 -22.15 -26.63 -9.25
N ALA A 197 -23.28 -26.76 -9.93
CA ALA A 197 -24.39 -27.54 -9.41
C ALA A 197 -24.34 -28.94 -9.99
N LYS A 198 -24.47 -29.92 -9.11
CA LYS A 198 -24.74 -31.29 -9.49
C LYS A 198 -26.16 -31.61 -9.07
N VAL A 199 -27.02 -31.89 -10.05
CA VAL A 199 -28.41 -32.31 -9.80
C VAL A 199 -28.46 -33.81 -10.00
N ASP A 200 -28.67 -34.54 -8.92
CA ASP A 200 -28.89 -35.99 -8.97
C ASP A 200 -30.40 -36.25 -9.01
N GLY A 201 -30.91 -37.02 -9.98
CA GLY A 201 -32.29 -37.54 -9.97
C GLY A 201 -33.20 -37.22 -11.16
N ILE A 202 -32.70 -36.62 -12.25
CA ILE A 202 -33.53 -36.38 -13.45
C ILE A 202 -33.59 -37.63 -14.35
N GLU A 203 -32.48 -38.36 -14.51
CA GLU A 203 -32.46 -39.70 -15.11
C GLU A 203 -31.30 -40.56 -14.52
N PRO A 204 -31.44 -41.90 -14.43
CA PRO A 204 -30.37 -42.77 -13.95
C PRO A 204 -29.22 -42.85 -14.97
N GLY A 205 -28.25 -41.94 -14.85
CA GLY A 205 -27.00 -41.96 -15.61
C GLY A 205 -26.53 -40.61 -16.16
N GLU A 206 -27.42 -39.61 -16.28
CA GLU A 206 -27.06 -38.28 -16.77
C GLU A 206 -26.73 -37.32 -15.62
N GLN A 207 -25.44 -37.03 -15.44
CA GLN A 207 -24.98 -36.00 -14.52
C GLN A 207 -24.74 -34.69 -15.28
N TYR A 208 -25.68 -33.75 -15.19
CA TYR A 208 -25.41 -32.39 -15.64
C TYR A 208 -24.47 -31.70 -14.65
N SER A 209 -23.23 -31.48 -15.08
CA SER A 209 -22.24 -30.66 -14.36
C SER A 209 -22.05 -29.34 -15.11
N GLY A 210 -22.97 -28.40 -14.90
CA GLY A 210 -22.85 -27.03 -15.40
C GLY A 210 -22.24 -26.10 -14.34
N SER A 211 -21.40 -25.15 -14.77
CA SER A 211 -21.07 -23.99 -13.94
C SER A 211 -22.27 -23.03 -13.97
N LEU A 212 -22.93 -22.83 -12.83
CA LEU A 212 -24.08 -21.94 -12.72
C LEU A 212 -23.66 -20.48 -12.64
N ALA A 213 -22.52 -20.21 -12.00
CA ALA A 213 -22.02 -18.86 -11.82
C ALA A 213 -20.50 -18.88 -11.64
N THR A 214 -19.81 -17.98 -12.32
CA THR A 214 -18.40 -17.69 -12.12
C THR A 214 -18.25 -16.40 -11.33
N LEU A 215 -17.65 -16.48 -10.15
CA LEU A 215 -17.33 -15.33 -9.32
C LEU A 215 -16.00 -14.72 -9.78
N THR A 216 -16.12 -13.68 -10.60
CA THR A 216 -15.05 -12.77 -11.03
C THR A 216 -15.27 -11.41 -10.40
N LEU A 217 -14.20 -10.70 -10.01
CA LEU A 217 -14.31 -9.45 -9.24
C LEU A 217 -15.15 -8.37 -9.96
N VAL A 218 -14.91 -8.21 -11.28
CA VAL A 218 -15.53 -7.14 -12.07
C VAL A 218 -17.04 -7.39 -12.25
N PRO A 219 -17.50 -8.52 -12.82
CA PRO A 219 -18.92 -8.88 -12.82
C PRO A 219 -19.57 -8.87 -11.45
N ALA A 220 -18.93 -9.43 -10.41
CA ALA A 220 -19.51 -9.43 -9.07
C ALA A 220 -19.71 -8.01 -8.50
N THR A 221 -18.80 -7.09 -8.80
CA THR A 221 -18.93 -5.68 -8.41
C THR A 221 -20.07 -5.01 -9.18
N LYS A 222 -20.18 -5.30 -10.48
CA LYS A 222 -21.26 -4.79 -11.34
C LYS A 222 -22.63 -5.29 -10.89
N ASP A 223 -22.77 -6.59 -10.63
CA ASP A 223 -24.01 -7.21 -10.17
C ASP A 223 -24.43 -6.66 -8.78
N ALA A 224 -23.45 -6.48 -7.87
CA ALA A 224 -23.69 -5.83 -6.58
C ALA A 224 -24.14 -4.38 -6.73
N TRP A 225 -23.63 -3.67 -7.74
CA TRP A 225 -24.04 -2.29 -8.02
C TRP A 225 -25.46 -2.24 -8.60
N GLU A 226 -25.75 -3.07 -9.60
CA GLU A 226 -27.05 -3.10 -10.29
C GLU A 226 -28.18 -3.63 -9.38
N SER A 227 -27.86 -4.48 -8.39
CA SER A 227 -28.81 -4.90 -7.36
C SER A 227 -29.07 -3.85 -6.27
N GLY A 228 -28.44 -2.68 -6.35
CA GLY A 228 -28.58 -1.60 -5.36
C GLY A 228 -27.75 -1.82 -4.09
N ALA A 229 -26.96 -2.89 -4.00
CA ALA A 229 -26.03 -3.15 -2.90
C ALA A 229 -24.74 -2.31 -3.03
N VAL A 230 -24.89 -0.99 -3.15
CA VAL A 230 -23.82 -0.01 -3.42
C VAL A 230 -22.66 -0.14 -2.41
N ALA A 231 -22.97 -0.32 -1.13
CA ALA A 231 -21.94 -0.50 -0.10
C ALA A 231 -21.08 -1.74 -0.35
N THR A 232 -21.70 -2.85 -0.75
CA THR A 232 -21.01 -4.10 -1.09
C THR A 232 -20.17 -3.92 -2.36
N ALA A 233 -20.71 -3.27 -3.38
CA ALA A 233 -19.97 -2.99 -4.62
C ALA A 233 -18.73 -2.12 -4.37
N ILE A 234 -18.85 -1.06 -3.56
CA ILE A 234 -17.70 -0.21 -3.18
C ILE A 234 -16.67 -1.02 -2.39
N LEU A 235 -17.12 -1.83 -1.43
CA LEU A 235 -16.20 -2.67 -0.65
C LEU A 235 -15.48 -3.68 -1.57
N LEU A 236 -16.19 -4.30 -2.50
CA LEU A 236 -15.63 -5.29 -3.41
C LEU A 236 -14.63 -4.65 -4.38
N GLY A 237 -15.03 -3.58 -5.07
CA GLY A 237 -14.17 -2.93 -6.06
C GLY A 237 -13.01 -2.15 -5.44
N LEU A 238 -13.27 -1.33 -4.42
CA LEU A 238 -12.25 -0.46 -3.83
C LEU A 238 -11.29 -1.24 -2.92
N LEU A 239 -11.82 -2.09 -2.04
CA LEU A 239 -10.99 -2.77 -1.04
C LEU A 239 -10.23 -3.97 -1.61
N ASN A 240 -10.73 -4.61 -2.68
CA ASN A 240 -10.05 -5.77 -3.28
C ASN A 240 -9.33 -5.47 -4.58
N GLY A 241 -9.86 -4.59 -5.43
CA GLY A 241 -9.20 -4.22 -6.68
C GLY A 241 -8.23 -3.05 -6.50
N VAL A 242 -8.76 -1.88 -6.11
CA VAL A 242 -7.96 -0.64 -6.07
C VAL A 242 -6.92 -0.65 -4.95
N TRP A 243 -7.29 -1.17 -3.77
CA TRP A 243 -6.45 -1.10 -2.58
C TRP A 243 -5.10 -1.84 -2.72
N PRO A 244 -5.02 -3.09 -3.20
CA PRO A 244 -3.74 -3.77 -3.42
C PRO A 244 -2.81 -3.03 -4.41
N LEU A 245 -3.38 -2.42 -5.45
CA LEU A 245 -2.62 -1.61 -6.42
C LEU A 245 -2.09 -0.33 -5.78
N LEU A 246 -2.90 0.34 -4.95
CA LEU A 246 -2.48 1.51 -4.18
C LEU A 246 -1.37 1.16 -3.19
N GLN A 247 -1.48 0.02 -2.50
CA GLN A 247 -0.47 -0.47 -1.56
C GLN A 247 0.89 -0.66 -2.24
N LEU A 248 0.93 -1.29 -3.43
CA LEU A 248 2.17 -1.46 -4.20
C LEU A 248 2.73 -0.12 -4.71
N SER A 249 1.85 0.78 -5.16
CA SER A 249 2.26 2.11 -5.63
C SER A 249 2.93 2.91 -4.51
N LEU A 250 2.33 2.92 -3.32
CA LEU A 250 2.90 3.56 -2.13
C LEU A 250 4.22 2.91 -1.69
N LEU A 251 4.34 1.59 -1.82
CA LEU A 251 5.56 0.87 -1.53
C LEU A 251 6.71 1.26 -2.49
N LEU A 252 6.42 1.35 -3.80
CA LEU A 252 7.36 1.84 -4.82
C LEU A 252 7.77 3.29 -4.57
N VAL A 253 6.80 4.16 -4.25
CA VAL A 253 7.05 5.56 -3.89
C VAL A 253 7.98 5.63 -2.67
N ALA A 254 7.69 4.89 -1.59
CA ALA A 254 8.53 4.87 -0.40
C ALA A 254 9.97 4.40 -0.68
N TRP A 255 10.15 3.50 -1.65
CA TRP A 255 11.46 2.97 -2.05
C TRP A 255 12.27 3.95 -2.90
N LEU A 256 11.64 4.56 -3.89
CA LEU A 256 12.32 5.36 -4.92
C LEU A 256 12.45 6.83 -4.54
N VAL A 257 11.49 7.38 -3.79
CA VAL A 257 11.45 8.81 -3.48
C VAL A 257 12.58 9.19 -2.50
N PRO A 258 13.36 10.24 -2.81
CA PRO A 258 14.42 10.73 -1.94
C PRO A 258 13.87 11.45 -0.69
N GLY A 259 14.71 11.56 0.34
CA GLY A 259 14.36 12.17 1.62
C GLY A 259 13.87 13.63 1.53
N ARG A 260 14.21 14.33 0.44
CA ARG A 260 13.73 15.70 0.16
C ARG A 260 12.21 15.81 0.00
N TRP A 261 11.55 14.76 -0.51
CA TRP A 261 10.11 14.77 -0.74
C TRP A 261 9.38 13.93 0.30
N LEU A 262 9.99 12.84 0.75
CA LEU A 262 9.44 11.99 1.80
C LEU A 262 10.39 11.95 2.98
N ARG A 263 10.07 12.70 4.04
CA ARG A 263 10.88 12.75 5.26
C ARG A 263 11.13 11.33 5.79
N PRO A 264 12.33 11.04 6.33
CA PRO A 264 12.67 9.70 6.81
C PRO A 264 11.68 9.15 7.85
N SER A 265 11.22 10.00 8.77
CA SER A 265 10.20 9.64 9.76
C SER A 265 8.86 9.28 9.13
N ALA A 266 8.38 10.09 8.18
CA ALA A 266 7.14 9.83 7.45
C ALA A 266 7.22 8.54 6.63
N ARG A 267 8.36 8.29 5.97
CA ARG A 267 8.64 7.05 5.23
C ARG A 267 8.57 5.82 6.12
N GLY A 268 9.19 5.83 7.30
CA GLY A 268 9.10 4.73 8.25
C GLY A 268 7.68 4.50 8.78
N THR A 269 6.92 5.56 9.02
CA THR A 269 5.50 5.43 9.40
C THR A 269 4.66 4.85 8.26
N LEU A 270 4.87 5.32 7.03
CA LEU A 270 4.19 4.80 5.84
C LEU A 270 4.49 3.32 5.63
N LEU A 271 5.75 2.89 5.70
CA LEU A 271 6.15 1.49 5.55
C LEU A 271 5.54 0.58 6.62
N ARG A 272 5.50 1.04 7.88
CA ARG A 272 4.84 0.30 8.97
C ARG A 272 3.32 0.23 8.82
N LEU A 273 2.71 1.30 8.32
CA LEU A 273 1.28 1.32 7.99
C LEU A 273 0.99 0.34 6.85
N LEU A 274 1.75 0.38 5.76
CA LEU A 274 1.66 -0.54 4.63
C LEU A 274 1.80 -2.00 5.08
N ALA A 275 2.80 -2.30 5.90
CA ALA A 275 3.00 -3.65 6.46
C ALA A 275 1.84 -4.09 7.36
N SER A 276 1.21 -3.16 8.10
CA SER A 276 0.05 -3.46 8.93
C SER A 276 -1.22 -3.67 8.11
N MET A 277 -1.44 -2.85 7.08
CA MET A 277 -2.63 -2.93 6.21
C MET A 277 -2.57 -4.13 5.28
N GLY A 278 -1.37 -4.51 4.85
CA GLY A 278 -1.15 -5.73 4.07
C GLY A 278 -1.55 -7.03 4.80
N LYS A 279 -1.53 -7.05 6.14
CA LYS A 279 -2.12 -8.16 6.89
C LYS A 279 -3.63 -8.20 6.77
N CYS A 280 -4.27 -7.03 6.69
CA CYS A 280 -5.71 -6.93 6.53
C CYS A 280 -6.16 -7.36 5.13
N SER A 281 -5.34 -7.14 4.08
CA SER A 281 -5.69 -7.58 2.72
C SER A 281 -5.68 -9.10 2.56
N LEU A 282 -4.87 -9.82 3.34
CA LEU A 282 -4.94 -11.30 3.40
C LEU A 282 -6.25 -11.83 4.00
N SER A 283 -6.97 -11.01 4.77
CA SER A 283 -8.25 -11.42 5.35
C SER A 283 -9.35 -11.59 4.30
N PHE A 284 -9.29 -10.87 3.17
CA PHE A 284 -10.36 -10.93 2.17
C PHE A 284 -10.45 -12.29 1.45
N PRO A 285 -9.36 -12.85 0.88
CA PRO A 285 -9.37 -14.22 0.34
C PRO A 285 -9.86 -15.27 1.35
N TRP A 286 -9.53 -15.08 2.62
CA TRP A 286 -9.98 -15.96 3.69
C TRP A 286 -11.50 -15.86 3.92
N LEU A 287 -12.07 -14.64 3.89
CA LEU A 287 -13.52 -14.45 3.94
C LEU A 287 -14.23 -15.08 2.74
N VAL A 288 -13.69 -14.94 1.53
CA VAL A 288 -14.24 -15.60 0.33
C VAL A 288 -14.20 -17.12 0.48
N THR A 289 -13.11 -17.68 1.03
CA THR A 289 -12.97 -19.13 1.27
C THR A 289 -13.94 -19.64 2.35
N ILE A 290 -14.19 -18.85 3.41
CA ILE A 290 -15.19 -19.20 4.41
C ILE A 290 -16.60 -19.13 3.84
N TRP A 291 -16.91 -18.05 3.13
CA TRP A 291 -18.20 -17.87 2.46
C TRP A 291 -18.45 -19.03 1.49
N ALA A 292 -17.44 -19.42 0.73
CA ALA A 292 -17.44 -20.61 -0.12
C ALA A 292 -17.79 -21.89 0.65
N GLY A 293 -17.11 -22.12 1.77
CA GLY A 293 -17.37 -23.29 2.62
C GLY A 293 -18.79 -23.29 3.21
N ILE A 294 -19.32 -22.13 3.60
CA ILE A 294 -20.69 -21.99 4.08
C ILE A 294 -21.69 -22.27 2.95
N CYS A 295 -21.44 -21.78 1.73
CA CYS A 295 -22.32 -22.04 0.58
C CYS A 295 -22.37 -23.51 0.14
N GLN A 296 -21.39 -24.33 0.53
CA GLN A 296 -21.40 -25.78 0.30
C GLN A 296 -22.31 -26.57 1.26
N LEU A 297 -23.07 -25.90 2.13
CA LEU A 297 -24.07 -26.55 2.97
C LEU A 297 -25.12 -27.24 2.10
N LYS A 298 -25.03 -28.57 2.02
CA LYS A 298 -26.01 -29.44 1.36
C LYS A 298 -27.40 -29.13 1.88
N ARG A 299 -28.22 -28.51 1.04
CA ARG A 299 -29.60 -28.21 1.39
C ARG A 299 -30.45 -29.40 0.95
N HIS A 300 -30.72 -30.30 1.89
CA HIS A 300 -31.61 -31.42 1.64
C HIS A 300 -33.03 -30.88 1.49
N ARG A 301 -33.61 -31.02 0.31
CA ARG A 301 -35.00 -30.64 0.04
C ARG A 301 -35.88 -31.89 0.22
N PRO A 302 -37.04 -31.79 0.90
CA PRO A 302 -37.90 -32.95 1.15
C PRO A 302 -38.49 -33.60 -0.12
N ASP A 303 -38.39 -32.94 -1.28
CA ASP A 303 -39.01 -33.36 -2.54
C ASP A 303 -38.21 -34.45 -3.30
N GLY A 304 -37.23 -35.09 -2.67
CA GLY A 304 -36.38 -36.14 -3.28
C GLY A 304 -35.35 -35.65 -4.30
N VAL A 305 -35.44 -34.39 -4.77
CA VAL A 305 -34.44 -33.75 -5.64
C VAL A 305 -33.35 -33.09 -4.78
N SER A 306 -32.16 -33.67 -4.78
CA SER A 306 -30.99 -33.11 -4.09
C SER A 306 -30.10 -32.36 -5.08
N ALA A 307 -30.05 -31.04 -4.97
CA ALA A 307 -29.09 -30.21 -5.68
C ALA A 307 -27.86 -29.99 -4.79
N ASP A 308 -26.70 -30.53 -5.18
CA ASP A 308 -25.42 -30.30 -4.51
C ASP A 308 -24.73 -29.10 -5.16
N LEU A 309 -24.72 -27.97 -4.47
CA LEU A 309 -24.00 -26.76 -4.89
C LEU A 309 -22.56 -26.85 -4.38
N ARG A 310 -21.62 -27.07 -5.28
CA ARG A 310 -20.18 -27.10 -4.96
C ARG A 310 -19.52 -25.83 -5.44
N LEU A 311 -18.97 -25.05 -4.50
CA LEU A 311 -18.06 -23.98 -4.86
C LEU A 311 -16.66 -24.55 -5.08
N THR A 312 -16.12 -24.43 -6.29
CA THR A 312 -14.72 -24.73 -6.58
C THR A 312 -13.92 -23.44 -6.62
N LEU A 313 -12.80 -23.40 -5.87
CA LEU A 313 -11.86 -22.28 -5.94
C LEU A 313 -11.02 -22.43 -7.19
N ASP A 314 -10.88 -21.36 -7.95
CA ASP A 314 -10.13 -21.34 -9.21
C ASP A 314 -8.74 -20.70 -9.03
N SER A 315 -7.91 -20.77 -10.07
CA SER A 315 -6.52 -20.29 -10.05
C SER A 315 -6.39 -18.79 -9.76
N GLY A 316 -7.43 -17.99 -10.04
CA GLY A 316 -7.43 -16.54 -9.75
C GLY A 316 -7.21 -16.25 -8.27
N LEU A 317 -7.88 -17.00 -7.38
CA LEU A 317 -7.73 -16.82 -5.93
C LEU A 317 -6.30 -17.12 -5.46
N PHE A 318 -5.70 -18.20 -5.95
CA PHE A 318 -4.35 -18.60 -5.58
C PHE A 318 -3.30 -17.60 -6.10
N THR A 319 -3.52 -17.08 -7.31
CA THR A 319 -2.66 -16.03 -7.89
C THR A 319 -2.74 -14.74 -7.07
N PHE A 320 -3.94 -14.32 -6.66
CA PHE A 320 -4.13 -13.18 -5.77
C PHE A 320 -3.41 -13.40 -4.43
N LEU A 321 -3.59 -14.56 -3.81
CA LEU A 321 -3.00 -14.87 -2.51
C LEU A 321 -1.46 -14.85 -2.58
N ALA A 322 -0.87 -15.45 -3.62
CA ALA A 322 0.57 -15.45 -3.84
C ALA A 322 1.10 -14.01 -4.02
N ALA A 323 0.41 -13.19 -4.82
CA ALA A 323 0.79 -11.79 -5.04
C ALA A 323 0.65 -10.95 -3.76
N ALA A 324 -0.40 -11.17 -2.96
CA ALA A 324 -0.59 -10.50 -1.67
C ALA A 324 0.49 -10.89 -0.65
N MET A 325 0.85 -12.17 -0.56
CA MET A 325 1.95 -12.64 0.28
C MET A 325 3.29 -12.03 -0.13
N LEU A 326 3.58 -12.00 -1.43
CA LEU A 326 4.81 -11.42 -1.96
C LEU A 326 4.87 -9.90 -1.71
N THR A 327 3.76 -9.19 -1.91
CA THR A 327 3.62 -7.75 -1.61
C THR A 327 3.89 -7.45 -0.14
N ASN A 328 3.36 -8.28 0.77
CA ASN A 328 3.62 -8.14 2.21
C ASN A 328 5.08 -8.38 2.56
N SER A 329 5.71 -9.41 1.99
CA SER A 329 7.14 -9.66 2.17
C SER A 329 8.00 -8.48 1.69
N LEU A 330 7.66 -7.88 0.53
CA LEU A 330 8.34 -6.69 0.01
C LEU A 330 8.18 -5.47 0.94
N GLY A 331 7.00 -5.30 1.55
CA GLY A 331 6.75 -4.28 2.54
C GLY A 331 7.63 -4.43 3.78
N TYR A 332 7.72 -5.66 4.32
CA TYR A 332 8.59 -5.97 5.45
C TYR A 332 10.07 -5.79 5.15
N LEU A 333 10.52 -6.19 3.96
CA LEU A 333 11.90 -5.97 3.52
C LEU A 333 12.21 -4.48 3.44
N ALA A 334 11.32 -3.68 2.87
CA ALA A 334 11.49 -2.23 2.77
C ALA A 334 11.60 -1.57 4.15
N ASP A 335 10.73 -1.93 5.08
CA ASP A 335 10.77 -1.43 6.46
C ASP A 335 12.07 -1.81 7.18
N ARG A 336 12.56 -3.04 7.00
CA ARG A 336 13.82 -3.50 7.61
C ARG A 336 15.04 -2.78 7.04
N TYR A 337 15.08 -2.54 5.74
CA TYR A 337 16.16 -1.74 5.13
C TYR A 337 16.09 -0.28 5.57
N HIS A 338 14.89 0.27 5.69
CA HIS A 338 14.71 1.63 6.21
C HIS A 338 15.21 1.77 7.65
N SER A 339 14.82 0.85 8.53
CA SER A 339 15.26 0.83 9.92
C SER A 339 16.78 0.74 10.04
N ARG A 340 17.42 -0.11 9.22
CA ARG A 340 18.89 -0.21 9.15
C ARG A 340 19.57 1.05 8.62
N ALA A 341 19.01 1.68 7.59
CA ALA A 341 19.55 2.90 7.02
C ALA A 341 19.52 4.05 8.03
N VAL A 342 18.49 4.08 8.86
CA VAL A 342 18.31 5.08 9.92
C VAL A 342 19.18 4.80 11.15
N SER A 343 19.44 3.54 11.49
CA SER A 343 20.24 3.17 12.66
C SER A 343 21.75 3.19 12.40
N SER A 344 22.18 3.14 11.14
CA SER A 344 23.60 3.14 10.79
C SER A 344 24.19 4.51 11.13
N PRO A 345 25.17 4.60 12.05
CA PRO A 345 25.86 5.85 12.34
C PRO A 345 26.45 6.38 11.03
N CYS A 346 26.23 7.66 10.73
CA CYS A 346 26.98 8.30 9.66
C CYS A 346 28.46 8.04 9.96
N PRO A 347 29.23 7.38 9.07
CA PRO A 347 30.65 7.21 9.26
C PRO A 347 31.18 8.61 9.49
N ARG A 348 31.57 8.95 10.73
CA ARG A 348 32.24 10.21 11.00
C ARG A 348 33.42 10.16 10.06
N ALA A 349 33.48 11.10 9.12
CA ALA A 349 34.67 11.28 8.32
C ALA A 349 35.79 11.39 9.34
N LEU A 350 36.59 10.32 9.44
CA LEU A 350 37.82 10.31 10.21
C LEU A 350 38.70 11.28 9.43
N SER A 351 38.62 12.53 9.86
CA SER A 351 39.42 13.66 9.41
C SER A 351 40.85 13.47 9.86
#